data_AF-A0A1D3DP86-F1
#
_entry.id   AF-A0A1D3DP86-F1
#
_cell.length_a   1.000
_cell.length_b   1.000
_cell.length_c   1.000
_cell.angle_alpha   90.00
_cell.angle_beta   90.00
_cell.angle_gamma   90.00
#
_symmetry.space_group_name_H-M   'P 1'
#
loop_
_entity.id
_entity.type
_entity.pdbx_description
1 polymer ?
#
loop_
_entity_poly.entity_id
_entity_poly.type
_entity_poly.pdbx_seq_one_letter_code
_entity_poly.pdbx_strand_id
1 'polypeptide(L)'
;MSLRRGGPQRLPEKNSKALELVITTYTERTEKGETVPVPSEIKKNLANALSYYAGDAYEILAGQVDYSDPQHSTTPNDIDIDTPVMSDFLDALADDGDAFNIIREALFSEIDAELEDLGKQDFLSEPKDEPGKAFIDSGLGTAISSGTVTGDLRRARINALTRQHENNKSAAEKALLEDYETYGSPRLRKLFQDRSAALGATETAAGRQRLDSLLSKAAEAYSRGTGFKDRV
;
A
#
# COMPACT_ATOMS: atom_id res chain seq x y z
N MET A 1 -9.40 -6.00 29.99
CA MET A 1 -9.18 -4.92 29.01
C MET A 1 -7.95 -5.29 28.20
N SER A 2 -8.14 -5.81 26.99
CA SER A 2 -7.05 -6.23 26.11
C SER A 2 -6.70 -5.07 25.18
N LEU A 3 -5.49 -4.54 25.30
CA LEU A 3 -4.95 -3.56 24.36
C LEU A 3 -4.65 -4.31 23.06
N ARG A 4 -5.47 -4.06 22.03
CA ARG A 4 -5.19 -4.49 20.66
C ARG A 4 -3.88 -3.83 20.20
N ARG A 5 -2.84 -4.62 19.96
CA ARG A 5 -1.61 -4.22 19.28
C ARG A 5 -1.45 -5.13 18.06
N GLY A 6 -1.70 -4.59 16.88
CA GLY A 6 -1.39 -5.22 15.60
C GLY A 6 -1.63 -4.28 14.41
N GLY A 7 -1.68 -2.97 14.68
CA GLY A 7 -1.55 -1.97 13.62
C GLY A 7 -0.09 -1.80 13.20
N PRO A 8 0.16 -1.07 12.09
CA PRO A 8 1.50 -0.85 11.55
C PRO A 8 2.50 -0.38 12.61
N GLN A 9 3.77 -0.80 12.51
CA GLN A 9 4.77 -0.43 13.51
C GLN A 9 5.14 1.06 13.39
N ARG A 10 4.64 1.88 14.32
CA ARG A 10 4.87 3.32 14.37
C ARG A 10 6.17 3.69 15.08
N LEU A 11 6.92 4.63 14.50
CA LEU A 11 8.11 5.22 15.12
C LEU A 11 7.75 6.48 15.94
N PRO A 12 8.59 6.92 16.91
CA PRO A 12 8.31 8.14 17.68
C PRO A 12 8.34 9.43 16.84
N GLU A 13 7.55 10.45 17.23
CA GLU A 13 7.35 11.77 16.56
C GLU A 13 8.63 12.45 16.00
N LYS A 14 9.77 12.34 16.70
CA LYS A 14 11.04 12.94 16.22
C LYS A 14 11.55 12.30 14.92
N ASN A 15 11.19 11.05 14.66
CA ASN A 15 11.59 10.31 13.47
C ASN A 15 10.69 10.68 12.28
N SER A 16 9.42 11.04 12.53
CA SER A 16 8.45 11.48 11.53
C SER A 16 8.88 12.76 10.81
N LYS A 17 9.41 13.76 11.54
CA LYS A 17 9.94 15.00 10.94
C LYS A 17 11.12 14.78 10.00
N ALA A 18 11.93 13.75 10.27
CA ALA A 18 13.04 13.39 9.38
C ALA A 18 12.53 12.73 8.09
N LEU A 19 11.50 11.89 8.19
CA LEU A 19 10.83 11.29 7.03
C LEU A 19 10.19 12.37 6.14
N GLU A 20 9.42 13.28 6.74
CA GLU A 20 8.79 14.43 6.06
C GLU A 20 9.80 15.27 5.30
N LEU A 21 10.89 15.68 5.96
CA LEU A 21 11.91 16.51 5.34
C LEU A 21 12.53 15.80 4.13
N VAL A 22 12.81 14.51 4.24
CA VAL A 22 13.38 13.73 3.12
C VAL A 22 12.40 13.64 1.96
N ILE A 23 11.15 13.27 2.24
CA ILE A 23 10.11 13.11 1.20
C ILE A 23 9.85 14.44 0.51
N THR A 24 9.63 15.51 1.27
CA THR A 24 9.37 16.85 0.71
C THR A 24 10.56 17.36 -0.11
N THR A 25 11.80 17.22 0.38
CA THR A 25 13.01 17.65 -0.36
C THR A 25 13.10 16.99 -1.75
N TYR A 26 12.73 15.72 -1.89
CA TYR A 26 12.83 14.98 -3.15
C TYR A 26 11.54 14.97 -3.98
N THR A 27 10.50 15.66 -3.50
CA THR A 27 9.25 15.91 -4.24
C THR A 27 9.02 17.39 -4.50
N GLU A 28 9.88 18.27 -3.97
CA GLU A 28 9.92 19.69 -4.29
C GLU A 28 9.97 19.88 -5.80
N ARG A 29 9.02 20.69 -6.28
CA ARG A 29 8.93 21.06 -7.68
C ARG A 29 9.75 22.31 -7.92
N THR A 30 10.58 22.27 -8.94
CA THR A 30 11.29 23.44 -9.47
C THR A 30 10.29 24.53 -9.90
N GLU A 31 10.78 25.74 -10.17
CA GLU A 31 9.96 26.85 -10.70
C GLU A 31 9.18 26.49 -11.97
N LYS A 32 9.60 25.44 -12.69
CA LYS A 32 8.96 24.93 -13.90
C LYS A 32 7.93 23.83 -13.64
N GLY A 33 7.71 23.45 -12.38
CA GLY A 33 6.80 22.39 -11.99
C GLY A 33 7.37 20.97 -12.11
N GLU A 34 8.65 20.82 -12.45
CA GLU A 34 9.33 19.53 -12.54
C GLU A 34 9.85 19.10 -11.17
N THR A 35 9.67 17.83 -10.79
CA THR A 35 10.30 17.27 -9.58
C THR A 35 11.81 17.14 -9.77
N VAL A 36 12.57 17.43 -8.72
CA VAL A 36 14.03 17.23 -8.75
C VAL A 36 14.33 15.73 -8.85
N PRO A 37 15.06 15.26 -9.89
CA PRO A 37 15.36 13.84 -10.02
C PRO A 37 16.21 13.37 -8.84
N VAL A 38 15.79 12.29 -8.19
CA VAL A 38 16.59 11.62 -7.17
C VAL A 38 17.83 10.99 -7.83
N PRO A 39 19.07 11.37 -7.45
CA PRO A 39 20.27 10.73 -7.98
C PRO A 39 20.29 9.22 -7.71
N SER A 40 20.73 8.43 -8.69
CA SER A 40 20.72 6.96 -8.58
C SER A 40 21.55 6.46 -7.38
N GLU A 41 22.62 7.17 -7.02
CA GLU A 41 23.52 6.82 -5.94
C GLU A 41 22.85 6.82 -4.56
N ILE A 42 21.75 7.57 -4.40
CA ILE A 42 21.06 7.70 -3.12
C ILE A 42 19.73 6.96 -3.06
N LYS A 43 19.18 6.48 -4.20
CA LYS A 43 17.86 5.82 -4.25
C LYS A 43 17.77 4.63 -3.29
N LYS A 44 18.80 3.79 -3.26
CA LYS A 44 18.85 2.64 -2.33
C LYS A 44 18.88 3.07 -0.86
N ASN A 45 19.59 4.15 -0.53
CA ASN A 45 19.62 4.68 0.84
C ASN A 45 18.26 5.25 1.24
N LEU A 46 17.59 5.96 0.33
CA LEU A 46 16.24 6.48 0.54
C LEU A 46 15.21 5.36 0.68
N ALA A 47 15.31 4.30 -0.13
CA ALA A 47 14.47 3.12 -0.01
C ALA A 47 14.65 2.40 1.34
N ASN A 48 15.90 2.23 1.79
CA ASN A 48 16.20 1.67 3.12
C ASN A 48 15.71 2.57 4.27
N ALA A 49 15.77 3.89 4.09
CA ALA A 49 15.21 4.81 5.06
C ALA A 49 13.69 4.65 5.11
N LEU A 50 13.00 4.70 3.96
CA LEU A 50 11.55 4.56 3.89
C LEU A 50 11.05 3.22 4.43
N SER A 51 11.76 2.12 4.20
CA SER A 51 11.39 0.80 4.76
C SER A 51 11.44 0.75 6.28
N TYR A 52 12.22 1.63 6.93
CA TYR A 52 12.17 1.78 8.38
C TYR A 52 10.88 2.45 8.87
N TYR A 53 10.23 3.24 8.00
CA TYR A 53 8.95 3.91 8.22
C TYR A 53 7.79 3.24 7.47
N ALA A 54 7.89 1.93 7.19
CA ALA A 54 6.93 1.24 6.34
C ALA A 54 5.49 1.38 6.85
N GLY A 55 5.27 1.31 8.16
CA GLY A 55 3.93 1.46 8.73
C GLY A 55 3.34 2.86 8.51
N ASP A 56 4.15 3.92 8.64
CA ASP A 56 3.72 5.29 8.37
C ASP A 56 3.41 5.49 6.88
N ALA A 57 4.29 4.99 6.00
CA ALA A 57 4.07 5.03 4.56
C ALA A 57 2.82 4.23 4.14
N TYR A 58 2.58 3.09 4.79
CA TYR A 58 1.37 2.29 4.58
C TYR A 58 0.11 3.08 4.93
N GLU A 59 0.07 3.74 6.09
CA GLU A 59 -1.08 4.56 6.52
C GLU A 59 -1.35 5.72 5.55
N ILE A 60 -0.29 6.42 5.12
CA ILE A 60 -0.41 7.56 4.18
C ILE A 60 -1.04 7.12 2.85
N LEU A 61 -0.61 5.96 2.34
CA LEU A 61 -1.12 5.40 1.08
C LEU A 61 -2.52 4.79 1.24
N ALA A 62 -2.75 4.05 2.33
CA ALA A 62 -4.02 3.38 2.59
C ALA A 62 -5.17 4.35 2.89
N GLY A 63 -4.88 5.45 3.59
CA GLY A 63 -5.89 6.38 4.08
C GLY A 63 -6.61 7.17 2.99
N GLN A 64 -5.93 7.53 1.91
CA GLN A 64 -6.44 8.45 0.86
C GLN A 64 -7.18 9.68 1.42
N VAL A 65 -6.73 10.15 2.59
CA VAL A 65 -7.22 11.35 3.27
C VAL A 65 -6.11 12.40 3.27
N ASP A 66 -6.50 13.67 3.37
CA ASP A 66 -5.55 14.76 3.53
C ASP A 66 -5.05 14.79 4.98
N TYR A 67 -3.81 14.35 5.20
CA TYR A 67 -3.19 14.30 6.52
C TYR A 67 -2.74 15.68 7.04
N SER A 68 -2.81 16.73 6.21
CA SER A 68 -2.62 18.12 6.65
C SER A 68 -3.87 18.69 7.37
N ASP A 69 -5.01 17.98 7.33
CA ASP A 69 -6.17 18.27 8.15
C ASP A 69 -5.94 17.75 9.59
N PRO A 70 -6.03 18.61 10.64
CA PRO A 70 -5.92 18.18 12.03
C PRO A 70 -6.88 17.05 12.45
N GLN A 71 -7.95 16.81 11.68
CA GLN A 71 -8.89 15.70 11.91
C GLN A 71 -8.39 14.34 11.43
N HIS A 72 -7.35 14.31 10.59
CA HIS A 72 -6.77 13.11 10.00
C HIS A 72 -5.31 12.88 10.40
N SER A 73 -4.67 13.82 11.11
CA SER A 73 -3.33 13.68 11.68
C SER A 73 -3.12 12.33 12.37
N THR A 74 -2.05 11.63 11.96
CA THR A 74 -1.71 10.30 12.46
C THR A 74 -1.20 10.40 13.90
N THR A 75 -2.00 10.09 14.92
CA THR A 75 -1.46 10.00 16.30
C THR A 75 -0.66 8.70 16.44
N PRO A 76 0.57 8.67 17.02
CA PRO A 76 1.28 9.75 17.70
C PRO A 76 2.28 10.52 16.81
N ASN A 77 2.25 10.32 15.50
CA ASN A 77 3.34 10.66 14.58
C ASN A 77 3.18 12.01 13.88
N ASP A 78 1.99 12.60 13.90
CA ASP A 78 1.64 13.92 13.37
C ASP A 78 2.20 14.15 11.95
N ILE A 79 2.12 13.12 11.10
CA ILE A 79 2.78 13.16 9.80
C ILE A 79 2.02 14.10 8.85
N ASP A 80 2.71 15.14 8.40
CA ASP A 80 2.18 16.14 7.45
C ASP A 80 2.64 15.83 6.01
N ILE A 81 2.21 14.66 5.51
CA ILE A 81 2.46 14.24 4.12
C ILE A 81 1.14 13.72 3.53
N ASP A 82 0.68 14.36 2.46
CA ASP A 82 -0.49 13.88 1.73
C ASP A 82 -0.15 12.70 0.80
N THR A 83 -1.18 11.94 0.42
CA THR A 83 -1.02 10.78 -0.48
C THR A 83 -0.37 11.16 -1.83
N PRO A 84 -0.69 12.29 -2.48
CA PRO A 84 0.01 12.75 -3.68
C PRO A 84 1.52 12.93 -3.52
N VAL A 85 2.00 13.54 -2.43
CA VAL A 85 3.43 13.76 -2.18
C VAL A 85 4.14 12.43 -1.97
N MET A 86 3.59 11.52 -1.15
CA MET A 86 4.14 10.17 -1.00
C MET A 86 4.19 9.42 -2.35
N SER A 87 3.14 9.56 -3.14
CA SER A 87 3.04 8.99 -4.49
C SER A 87 4.13 9.51 -5.43
N ASP A 88 4.37 10.82 -5.47
CA ASP A 88 5.43 11.43 -6.29
C ASP A 88 6.82 10.94 -5.84
N PHE A 89 7.03 10.74 -4.54
CA PHE A 89 8.28 10.19 -3.99
C PHE A 89 8.50 8.73 -4.43
N LEU A 90 7.46 7.89 -4.36
CA LEU A 90 7.53 6.51 -4.85
C LEU A 90 7.84 6.45 -6.35
N ASP A 91 7.21 7.31 -7.16
CA ASP A 91 7.46 7.41 -8.60
C ASP A 91 8.93 7.77 -8.91
N ALA A 92 9.56 8.62 -8.09
CA ALA A 92 10.97 9.01 -8.24
C ALA A 92 11.95 7.87 -7.90
N LEU A 93 11.58 7.00 -6.96
CA LEU A 93 12.38 5.83 -6.56
C LEU A 93 12.17 4.63 -7.49
N ALA A 94 11.00 4.51 -8.11
CA ALA A 94 10.59 3.35 -8.91
C ALA A 94 11.45 3.07 -10.15
N ASP A 95 12.22 4.04 -10.64
CA ASP A 95 13.16 3.82 -11.75
C ASP A 95 14.35 2.90 -11.37
N ASP A 96 14.71 2.83 -10.09
CA ASP A 96 15.67 1.84 -9.60
C ASP A 96 14.89 0.64 -9.04
N GLY A 97 14.80 -0.43 -9.84
CA GLY A 97 14.01 -1.61 -9.48
C GLY A 97 14.48 -2.29 -8.19
N ASP A 98 15.78 -2.28 -7.91
CA ASP A 98 16.34 -2.90 -6.71
C ASP A 98 16.02 -2.07 -5.47
N ALA A 99 16.16 -0.74 -5.56
CA ALA A 99 15.73 0.15 -4.49
C ALA A 99 14.22 0.05 -4.26
N PHE A 100 13.42 0.03 -5.33
CA PHE A 100 11.97 -0.04 -5.21
C PHE A 100 11.48 -1.38 -4.64
N ASN A 101 12.18 -2.49 -4.90
CA ASN A 101 11.88 -3.78 -4.28
C ASN A 101 11.99 -3.73 -2.75
N ILE A 102 12.93 -2.98 -2.20
CA ILE A 102 13.08 -2.83 -0.74
C ILE A 102 11.81 -2.20 -0.15
N ILE A 103 11.27 -1.17 -0.80
CA ILE A 103 10.05 -0.47 -0.37
C ILE A 103 8.85 -1.41 -0.49
N ARG A 104 8.74 -2.12 -1.62
CA ARG A 104 7.64 -3.06 -1.86
C ARG A 104 7.59 -4.18 -0.84
N GLU A 105 8.72 -4.81 -0.56
CA GLU A 105 8.77 -5.87 0.45
C GLU A 105 8.41 -5.35 1.84
N ALA A 106 8.86 -4.15 2.20
CA ALA A 106 8.49 -3.54 3.47
C ALA A 106 6.98 -3.28 3.58
N LEU A 107 6.36 -2.69 2.55
CA LEU A 107 4.92 -2.43 2.54
C LEU A 107 4.07 -3.70 2.42
N PHE A 108 4.53 -4.72 1.70
CA PHE A 108 3.88 -6.03 1.71
C PHE A 108 3.97 -6.72 3.07
N SER A 109 5.03 -6.46 3.86
CA SER A 109 5.11 -6.93 5.24
C SER A 109 4.06 -6.26 6.13
N GLU A 110 3.73 -4.98 5.92
CA GLU A 110 2.65 -4.30 6.65
C GLU A 110 1.27 -4.83 6.23
N ILE A 111 1.06 -5.11 4.95
CA ILE A 111 -0.17 -5.79 4.46
C ILE A 111 -0.34 -7.15 5.12
N ASP A 112 0.74 -7.95 5.18
CA ASP A 112 0.72 -9.26 5.82
C ASP A 112 0.40 -9.15 7.31
N ALA A 113 1.01 -8.20 8.02
CA ALA A 113 0.71 -7.92 9.42
C ALA A 113 -0.76 -7.53 9.64
N GLU A 114 -1.34 -6.66 8.79
CA GLU A 114 -2.76 -6.29 8.88
C GLU A 114 -3.68 -7.50 8.62
N LEU A 115 -3.31 -8.39 7.69
CA LEU A 115 -4.03 -9.63 7.43
C LEU A 115 -3.90 -10.64 8.59
N GLU A 116 -2.75 -10.71 9.25
CA GLU A 116 -2.53 -11.55 10.42
C GLU A 116 -3.41 -11.16 11.61
N ASP A 117 -3.84 -9.90 11.68
CA ASP A 117 -4.78 -9.40 12.68
C ASP A 117 -6.24 -9.82 12.41
N LEU A 118 -6.57 -10.20 11.17
CA LEU A 118 -7.91 -10.69 10.83
C LEU A 118 -8.16 -12.07 11.45
N GLY A 119 -9.29 -12.21 12.14
CA GLY A 119 -9.73 -13.46 12.72
C GLY A 119 -10.62 -14.26 11.76
N LYS A 120 -10.94 -15.49 12.15
CA LYS A 120 -11.83 -16.36 11.36
C LYS A 120 -13.16 -15.69 11.04
N GLN A 121 -13.71 -14.89 11.96
CA GLN A 121 -15.02 -14.24 11.78
C GLN A 121 -15.02 -13.18 10.67
N ASP A 122 -13.92 -12.43 10.50
CA ASP A 122 -13.78 -11.43 9.43
C ASP A 122 -13.89 -12.09 8.02
N PHE A 123 -13.53 -13.38 7.95
CA PHE A 123 -13.66 -14.22 6.76
C PHE A 123 -14.93 -15.06 6.69
N LEU A 124 -15.85 -14.99 7.66
CA LEU A 124 -17.08 -15.79 7.65
C LEU A 124 -18.35 -14.97 7.43
N SER A 125 -18.38 -13.73 7.92
CA SER A 125 -19.57 -12.89 7.84
C SER A 125 -19.23 -11.42 7.95
N GLU A 126 -20.08 -10.58 7.36
CA GLU A 126 -20.07 -9.14 7.65
C GLU A 126 -20.39 -8.88 9.14
N PRO A 127 -19.77 -7.86 9.75
CA PRO A 127 -20.14 -7.44 11.09
C PRO A 127 -21.62 -7.01 11.12
N LYS A 128 -22.26 -7.20 12.26
CA LYS A 128 -23.62 -6.69 12.46
C LYS A 128 -23.55 -5.22 12.79
N ASP A 129 -24.41 -4.44 12.13
CA ASP A 129 -24.65 -3.06 12.54
C ASP A 129 -25.35 -3.06 13.91
N GLU A 130 -24.75 -2.36 14.87
CA GLU A 130 -25.22 -2.29 16.25
C GLU A 130 -25.59 -0.83 16.57
N PRO A 131 -26.84 -0.55 17.00
CA PRO A 131 -27.26 0.82 17.31
C PRO A 131 -26.32 1.51 18.32
N GLY A 132 -25.80 2.68 17.92
CA GLY A 132 -24.91 3.47 18.77
C GLY A 132 -23.44 3.05 18.75
N LYS A 133 -23.04 2.09 17.91
CA LYS A 133 -21.63 1.77 17.64
C LYS A 133 -21.26 2.12 16.21
N ALA A 134 -19.99 2.48 16.00
CA ALA A 134 -19.45 2.60 14.66
C ALA A 134 -19.47 1.22 13.98
N PHE A 135 -19.97 1.18 12.75
CA PHE A 135 -19.84 -0.01 11.90
C PHE A 135 -18.36 -0.18 11.53
N ILE A 136 -17.76 -1.30 11.94
CA ILE A 136 -16.35 -1.61 11.68
C ILE A 136 -16.29 -3.00 11.07
N ASP A 137 -15.91 -3.05 9.80
CA ASP A 137 -15.64 -4.27 9.06
C ASP A 137 -14.14 -4.35 8.78
N SER A 138 -13.40 -5.02 9.67
CA SER A 138 -11.94 -5.13 9.58
C SER A 138 -11.52 -5.81 8.28
N GLY A 139 -12.20 -6.90 7.90
CA GLY A 139 -11.89 -7.61 6.67
C GLY A 139 -12.06 -6.73 5.43
N LEU A 140 -13.15 -5.95 5.37
CA LEU A 140 -13.37 -5.00 4.28
C LEU A 140 -12.37 -3.85 4.30
N GLY A 141 -12.06 -3.30 5.48
CA GLY A 141 -11.05 -2.26 5.67
C GLY A 141 -9.70 -2.70 5.14
N THR A 142 -9.21 -3.86 5.58
CA THR A 142 -7.96 -4.46 5.13
C THR A 142 -7.96 -4.77 3.64
N ALA A 143 -9.08 -5.21 3.07
CA ALA A 143 -9.18 -5.41 1.62
C ALA A 143 -9.02 -4.09 0.84
N ILE A 144 -9.64 -3.02 1.31
CA ILE A 144 -9.55 -1.71 0.64
C ILE A 144 -8.15 -1.11 0.80
N SER A 145 -7.59 -1.08 2.02
CA SER A 145 -6.27 -0.51 2.31
C SER A 145 -5.17 -1.21 1.50
N SER A 146 -5.06 -2.53 1.64
CA SER A 146 -4.02 -3.32 0.96
C SER A 146 -4.15 -3.27 -0.57
N GLY A 147 -5.38 -3.25 -1.08
CA GLY A 147 -5.66 -3.07 -2.51
C GLY A 147 -5.16 -1.72 -3.02
N THR A 148 -5.49 -0.62 -2.32
CA THR A 148 -5.02 0.73 -2.65
C THR A 148 -3.50 0.80 -2.66
N VAL A 149 -2.83 0.39 -1.57
CA VAL A 149 -1.36 0.44 -1.46
C VAL A 149 -0.67 -0.37 -2.55
N THR A 150 -1.15 -1.59 -2.81
CA THR A 150 -0.62 -2.43 -3.89
C THR A 150 -0.82 -1.76 -5.26
N GLY A 151 -1.96 -1.08 -5.46
CA GLY A 151 -2.27 -0.34 -6.68
C GLY A 151 -1.34 0.85 -6.90
N ASP A 152 -1.06 1.62 -5.85
CA ASP A 152 -0.16 2.78 -5.91
C ASP A 152 1.29 2.38 -6.19
N LEU A 153 1.78 1.33 -5.53
CA LEU A 153 3.11 0.76 -5.82
C LEU A 153 3.22 0.28 -7.26
N ARG A 154 2.15 -0.35 -7.75
CA ARG A 154 2.09 -0.79 -9.14
C ARG A 154 2.04 0.39 -10.11
N ARG A 155 1.30 1.46 -9.82
CA ARG A 155 1.26 2.69 -10.64
C ARG A 155 2.67 3.27 -10.80
N ALA A 156 3.39 3.43 -9.69
CA ALA A 156 4.75 3.94 -9.70
C ALA A 156 5.66 3.08 -10.58
N ARG A 157 5.54 1.76 -10.49
CA ARG A 157 6.34 0.85 -11.30
C ARG A 157 5.94 0.80 -12.77
N ILE A 158 4.64 0.92 -13.10
CA ILE A 158 4.16 1.08 -14.47
C ILE A 158 4.79 2.32 -15.10
N ASN A 159 4.77 3.45 -14.40
CA ASN A 159 5.34 4.72 -14.86
C ASN A 159 6.84 4.56 -15.16
N ALA A 160 7.59 3.97 -14.23
CA ALA A 160 9.01 3.71 -14.38
C ALA A 160 9.33 2.76 -15.56
N LEU A 161 8.65 1.62 -15.64
CA LEU A 161 8.86 0.64 -16.72
C LEU A 161 8.51 1.20 -18.10
N THR A 162 7.46 2.01 -18.18
CA THR A 162 7.06 2.69 -19.42
C THR A 162 8.17 3.63 -19.89
N ARG A 163 8.76 4.41 -18.98
CA ARG A 163 9.90 5.29 -19.30
C ARG A 163 11.14 4.49 -19.73
N GLN A 164 11.48 3.42 -19.00
CA GLN A 164 12.66 2.59 -19.27
C GLN A 164 12.60 1.89 -20.64
N HIS A 165 11.40 1.62 -21.14
CA HIS A 165 11.16 0.88 -22.37
C HIS A 165 10.40 1.70 -23.42
N GLU A 166 10.48 3.04 -23.39
CA GLU A 166 9.73 3.93 -24.29
C GLU A 166 9.88 3.58 -25.78
N ASN A 167 11.06 3.06 -26.17
CA ASN A 167 11.39 2.71 -27.55
C ASN A 167 11.29 1.20 -27.83
N ASN A 168 10.78 0.39 -26.90
CA ASN A 168 10.65 -1.07 -27.05
C ASN A 168 9.39 -1.61 -26.36
N LYS A 169 8.28 -1.57 -27.09
CA LYS A 169 6.97 -2.03 -26.61
C LYS A 169 6.96 -3.47 -26.10
N SER A 170 7.62 -4.39 -26.80
CA SER A 170 7.62 -5.82 -26.41
C SER A 170 8.39 -6.04 -25.10
N ALA A 171 9.50 -5.32 -24.91
CA ALA A 171 10.20 -5.34 -23.63
C ALA A 171 9.37 -4.72 -22.51
N ALA A 172 8.66 -3.61 -22.77
CA ALA A 172 7.75 -3.00 -21.82
C ALA A 172 6.64 -3.96 -21.38
N GLU A 173 5.95 -4.60 -22.33
CA GLU A 173 4.86 -5.56 -22.05
C GLU A 173 5.36 -6.73 -21.20
N LYS A 174 6.54 -7.28 -21.53
CA LYS A 174 7.16 -8.37 -20.76
C LYS A 174 7.48 -7.93 -19.33
N ALA A 175 8.17 -6.80 -19.16
CA ALA A 175 8.56 -6.31 -17.84
C ALA A 175 7.33 -5.96 -16.98
N LEU A 176 6.29 -5.38 -17.58
CA LEU A 176 5.02 -5.09 -16.92
C LEU A 176 4.34 -6.37 -16.44
N LEU A 177 4.32 -7.44 -17.25
CA LEU A 177 3.72 -8.71 -16.87
C LEU A 177 4.49 -9.38 -15.72
N GLU A 178 5.82 -9.47 -15.83
CA GLU A 178 6.67 -10.04 -14.77
C GLU A 178 6.47 -9.31 -13.43
N ASP A 179 6.40 -7.97 -13.48
CA ASP A 179 6.18 -7.15 -12.29
C ASP A 179 4.77 -7.34 -11.71
N TYR A 180 3.74 -7.54 -12.56
CA TYR A 180 2.37 -7.81 -12.12
C TYR A 180 2.27 -9.17 -11.42
N GLU A 181 2.90 -10.21 -11.98
CA GLU A 181 2.91 -11.54 -11.39
C GLU A 181 3.64 -11.56 -10.04
N THR A 182 4.68 -10.74 -9.88
CA THR A 182 5.52 -10.72 -8.68
C THR A 182 4.96 -9.84 -7.56
N TYR A 183 4.47 -8.65 -7.88
CA TYR A 183 4.08 -7.63 -6.88
C TYR A 183 2.68 -7.05 -7.09
N GLY A 184 1.91 -7.55 -8.05
CA GLY A 184 0.56 -7.07 -8.33
C GLY A 184 -0.54 -7.78 -7.54
N SER A 185 -1.76 -7.64 -8.05
CA SER A 185 -2.99 -8.28 -7.55
C SER A 185 -2.85 -9.79 -7.24
N PRO A 186 -2.12 -10.62 -8.03
CA PRO A 186 -1.94 -12.04 -7.72
C PRO A 186 -1.26 -12.30 -6.36
N ARG A 187 -0.23 -11.52 -6.00
CA ARG A 187 0.45 -11.65 -4.71
C ARG A 187 -0.49 -11.27 -3.57
N LEU A 188 -1.21 -10.15 -3.70
CA LEU A 188 -2.19 -9.72 -2.70
C LEU A 188 -3.30 -10.75 -2.50
N ARG A 189 -3.86 -11.28 -3.60
CA ARG A 189 -4.86 -12.34 -3.56
C ARG A 189 -4.37 -13.56 -2.80
N LYS A 190 -3.12 -13.97 -3.03
CA LYS A 190 -2.51 -15.11 -2.35
C LYS A 190 -2.45 -14.90 -0.84
N LEU A 191 -2.10 -13.71 -0.36
CA LEU A 191 -2.07 -13.40 1.08
C LEU A 191 -3.45 -13.58 1.74
N PHE A 192 -4.51 -13.05 1.13
CA PHE A 192 -5.89 -13.24 1.61
C PHE A 192 -6.31 -14.73 1.62
N GLN A 193 -5.97 -15.46 0.55
CA GLN A 193 -6.29 -16.87 0.42
C GLN A 193 -5.57 -17.71 1.48
N ASP A 194 -4.27 -17.49 1.66
CA ASP A 194 -3.45 -18.19 2.64
C ASP A 194 -3.95 -17.93 4.06
N ARG A 195 -4.25 -16.66 4.40
CA ARG A 195 -4.79 -16.30 5.71
C ARG A 195 -6.15 -16.95 5.97
N SER A 196 -7.07 -16.86 5.01
CA SER A 196 -8.40 -17.47 5.11
C SER A 196 -8.35 -18.99 5.27
N ALA A 197 -7.42 -19.64 4.54
CA ALA A 197 -7.18 -21.07 4.64
C ALA A 197 -6.57 -21.45 6.00
N ALA A 198 -5.59 -20.70 6.50
CA ALA A 198 -4.96 -20.93 7.81
C ALA A 198 -5.98 -20.85 8.97
N LEU A 199 -7.03 -20.02 8.83
CA LEU A 199 -8.12 -19.91 9.79
C LEU A 199 -9.24 -20.95 9.59
N GLY A 200 -9.15 -21.78 8.54
CA GLY A 200 -10.18 -22.75 8.14
C GLY A 200 -11.52 -22.08 7.80
N ALA A 201 -11.51 -20.84 7.30
CA ALA A 201 -12.74 -20.14 6.91
C ALA A 201 -13.28 -20.68 5.57
N THR A 202 -12.38 -21.05 4.65
CA THR A 202 -12.68 -21.57 3.32
C THR A 202 -13.32 -22.97 3.31
N GLU A 203 -13.38 -23.66 4.45
CA GLU A 203 -14.07 -24.94 4.59
C GLU A 203 -15.59 -24.80 4.42
N THR A 204 -16.13 -23.62 4.75
CA THR A 204 -17.57 -23.33 4.67
C THR A 204 -17.94 -22.58 3.39
N ALA A 205 -19.19 -22.74 2.93
CA ALA A 205 -19.69 -21.97 1.79
C ALA A 205 -19.71 -20.46 2.08
N ALA A 206 -20.13 -20.09 3.30
CA ALA A 206 -20.14 -18.69 3.76
C ALA A 206 -18.74 -18.07 3.72
N GLY A 207 -17.72 -18.79 4.20
CA GLY A 207 -16.36 -18.27 4.20
C GLY A 207 -15.75 -18.12 2.81
N ARG A 208 -16.05 -19.03 1.89
CA ARG A 208 -15.66 -18.88 0.47
C ARG A 208 -16.31 -17.65 -0.16
N GLN A 209 -17.61 -17.47 0.04
CA GLN A 209 -18.34 -16.31 -0.48
C GLN A 209 -17.81 -14.99 0.11
N ARG A 210 -17.49 -14.99 1.41
CA ARG A 210 -16.92 -13.81 2.07
C ARG A 210 -15.53 -13.49 1.55
N LEU A 211 -14.65 -14.49 1.41
CA LEU A 211 -13.34 -14.32 0.79
C LEU A 211 -13.43 -13.74 -0.62
N ASP A 212 -14.34 -14.27 -1.46
CA ASP A 212 -14.53 -13.74 -2.82
C ASP A 212 -14.99 -12.27 -2.81
N SER A 213 -15.85 -11.88 -1.87
CA SER A 213 -16.26 -10.49 -1.69
C SER A 213 -15.09 -9.58 -1.28
N LEU A 214 -14.25 -10.01 -0.32
CA LEU A 214 -13.07 -9.26 0.11
C LEU A 214 -12.06 -9.12 -1.04
N LEU A 215 -11.78 -10.20 -1.77
CA LEU A 215 -10.89 -10.18 -2.93
C LEU A 215 -11.42 -9.25 -4.04
N SER A 216 -12.73 -9.23 -4.27
CA SER A 216 -13.35 -8.28 -5.22
C SER A 216 -13.11 -6.83 -4.79
N LYS A 217 -13.22 -6.53 -3.49
CA LYS A 217 -13.00 -5.16 -2.97
C LYS A 217 -11.54 -4.75 -3.03
N ALA A 218 -10.62 -5.67 -2.75
CA ALA A 218 -9.19 -5.44 -2.94
C ALA A 218 -8.85 -5.18 -4.42
N ALA A 219 -9.41 -5.96 -5.35
CA ALA A 219 -9.19 -5.77 -6.79
C ALA A 219 -9.77 -4.44 -7.30
N GLU A 220 -10.95 -4.03 -6.81
CA GLU A 220 -11.54 -2.72 -7.10
C GLU A 220 -10.64 -1.58 -6.62
N ALA A 221 -10.10 -1.67 -5.40
CA ALA A 221 -9.19 -0.67 -4.83
C ALA A 221 -7.86 -0.61 -5.59
N TYR A 222 -7.26 -1.77 -5.87
CA TYR A 222 -6.07 -1.89 -6.71
C TYR A 222 -6.24 -1.26 -8.09
N SER A 223 -7.39 -1.50 -8.75
CA SER A 223 -7.69 -0.91 -10.05
C SER A 223 -7.80 0.62 -10.00
N ARG A 224 -8.33 1.17 -8.90
CA ARG A 224 -8.37 2.62 -8.70
C ARG A 224 -6.96 3.21 -8.53
N GLY A 225 -6.12 2.58 -7.70
CA GLY A 225 -4.74 3.03 -7.46
C GLY A 225 -3.86 2.95 -8.70
N THR A 226 -4.03 1.92 -9.53
CA THR A 226 -3.28 1.81 -10.80
C THR A 226 -3.75 2.77 -11.90
N GLY A 227 -4.98 3.29 -11.81
CA GLY A 227 -5.62 4.04 -12.90
C GLY A 227 -6.06 3.17 -14.08
N PHE A 228 -5.93 1.84 -13.98
CA PHE A 228 -6.34 0.87 -15.00
C PHE A 228 -7.37 -0.09 -14.42
N LYS A 229 -8.41 -0.43 -15.18
CA LYS A 229 -9.30 -1.54 -14.80
C LYS A 229 -8.52 -2.86 -14.96
N ASP A 230 -8.38 -3.62 -13.88
CA ASP A 230 -7.95 -5.02 -13.99
C ASP A 230 -8.94 -5.72 -14.92
N ARG A 231 -8.48 -6.12 -16.11
CA ARG A 231 -9.21 -7.04 -16.98
C ARG A 231 -8.82 -8.44 -16.53
N VAL A 232 -9.48 -8.92 -15.49
CA VAL A 232 -9.50 -10.36 -15.17
C VAL A 232 -10.17 -11.09 -16.31
#